data_AF-A0A9X0DMM2-F1
#
_entry.id   AF-A0A9X0DMM2-F1
#
_cell.length_a   1.000
_cell.length_b   1.000
_cell.length_c   1.000
_cell.angle_alpha   90.00
_cell.angle_beta   90.00
_cell.angle_gamma   90.00
#
_symmetry.space_group_name_H-M   'P 1'
#
loop_
_entity.id
_entity.type
_entity.pdbx_description
1 polymer ?
#
loop_
_entity_poly.entity_id
_entity_poly.type
_entity_poly.pdbx_seq_one_letter_code
_entity_poly.pdbx_strand_id
1 'polypeptide(L)'
;MKSASLLATMALASLSSAHPGPAMPKLMGGREFLQTIKGRNAMPANPVHVEERTPEVGPRADDPNTCGPGVGSCVNACCSPEGYCGTTEEYCAAPDCQFEYGPLCDTLQAPAGASTANIERPHIGNVPYGGAGVYDCQVAGDIAFTFDDGPYLYTNDLLDKLAAYGAKATFMITGNNLGKGAIDTTPEYVAVINRMIAEGHQIASHTWGHQNLTSLDPTTFKNQMYYNEMAFRNILGYFPTYMRPPYSECNDTCGDLMADLGYHVTYFDLDTEGYLNDAATLIQNSKNIWDAAIATANPATDNFLEIEHDIHYQTVYNLTDYILASMYSHGFKSVTVGDCLGDPSENWYRSGNPNAPVPTPSQQVSDDGSCNADTTCLGSIYGNCCSINGFCGSTDAYCGTGCQPGSGTCSGSSTTSTSTTKTSTSTTKTSTSAQSTSTQKVSTDGSCSSSITCIGSSYGNCCSQHGYCGSTTDYCGTGCEPIAGICSASTTSTKKSTSTTITSTAVATSTLKVSTDGSCGGTNKETCQGSSYGNCCSTHGYCGSTTAYCGTGCQKGFGTCT
;
A
#
# COMPACT_ATOMS: atom_id res chain seq x y z
N MET A 1 42.15 39.94 11.10
CA MET A 1 42.35 38.75 11.95
C MET A 1 41.16 38.59 12.87
N LYS A 2 40.80 37.34 13.22
CA LYS A 2 39.59 36.89 13.93
C LYS A 2 38.33 36.76 13.04
N SER A 3 38.23 35.61 12.38
CA SER A 3 36.96 35.04 11.92
C SER A 3 36.40 34.14 13.02
N ALA A 4 35.08 34.10 13.16
CA ALA A 4 34.38 33.14 14.02
C ALA A 4 33.88 31.96 13.19
N SER A 5 34.09 30.73 13.65
CA SER A 5 33.50 29.54 13.03
C SER A 5 32.07 29.38 13.49
N LEU A 6 31.12 29.32 12.54
CA LEU A 6 29.77 28.83 12.76
C LEU A 6 29.58 27.60 11.87
N LEU A 7 29.61 26.42 12.48
CA LEU A 7 29.34 25.15 11.79
C LEU A 7 27.82 24.92 11.79
N ALA A 8 27.20 25.09 10.63
CA ALA A 8 25.83 24.67 10.39
C ALA A 8 25.86 23.26 9.77
N THR A 9 25.48 22.25 10.54
CA THR A 9 25.22 20.90 10.02
C THR A 9 23.86 20.88 9.34
N MET A 10 23.83 20.98 8.02
CA MET A 10 22.66 20.60 7.22
C MET A 10 22.60 19.08 7.13
N ALA A 11 21.50 18.49 7.60
CA ALA A 11 21.11 17.15 7.19
C ALA A 11 20.59 17.25 5.74
N LEU A 12 21.23 16.54 4.82
CA LEU A 12 20.76 16.38 3.45
C LEU A 12 20.01 15.05 3.39
N ALA A 13 18.71 15.11 3.09
CA ALA A 13 17.99 13.93 2.64
C ALA A 13 18.51 13.54 1.24
N SER A 14 18.64 12.25 1.00
CA SER A 14 18.81 11.70 -0.34
C SER A 14 17.57 12.02 -1.17
N LEU A 15 17.75 12.77 -2.26
CA LEU A 15 16.71 13.01 -3.26
C LEU A 15 16.84 11.91 -4.32
N SER A 16 16.15 10.79 -4.11
CA SER A 16 15.83 9.85 -5.20
C SER A 16 14.99 10.62 -6.24
N SER A 17 15.52 10.74 -7.46
CA SER A 17 14.92 11.56 -8.51
C SER A 17 14.19 10.68 -9.52
N ALA A 18 12.86 10.79 -9.56
CA ALA A 18 12.01 9.87 -10.32
C ALA A 18 12.12 10.00 -11.85
N HIS A 19 12.52 11.17 -12.40
CA HIS A 19 12.69 11.37 -13.85
C HIS A 19 13.75 12.43 -14.20
N PRO A 20 14.67 12.18 -15.15
CA PRO A 20 15.56 13.20 -15.71
C PRO A 20 15.06 13.72 -17.08
N GLY A 21 14.18 14.73 -17.12
CA GLY A 21 13.77 15.33 -18.40
C GLY A 21 12.92 16.62 -18.28
N PRO A 22 12.97 17.54 -19.27
CA PRO A 22 12.16 18.76 -19.27
C PRO A 22 10.80 18.61 -19.99
N ALA A 23 9.83 19.41 -19.54
CA ALA A 23 8.42 19.42 -19.96
C ALA A 23 8.11 19.27 -21.47
N MET A 24 7.10 18.44 -21.79
CA MET A 24 6.56 18.29 -23.15
C MET A 24 5.56 19.40 -23.53
N PRO A 25 5.63 19.98 -24.76
CA PRO A 25 4.66 20.99 -25.20
C PRO A 25 3.31 20.40 -25.60
N LYS A 26 2.23 21.05 -25.14
CA LYS A 26 0.83 20.75 -25.50
C LYS A 26 0.59 20.67 -27.01
N LEU A 27 -0.08 19.61 -27.47
CA LEU A 27 -0.74 19.55 -28.78
C LEU A 27 -2.17 19.03 -28.60
N MET A 28 -3.15 19.86 -28.96
CA MET A 28 -4.58 19.59 -28.78
C MET A 28 -5.08 18.39 -29.58
N GLY A 29 -6.14 17.77 -29.07
CA GLY A 29 -6.70 16.52 -29.58
C GLY A 29 -7.24 16.56 -31.02
N GLY A 30 -7.16 15.40 -31.66
CA GLY A 30 -7.74 15.09 -32.95
C GLY A 30 -7.63 13.58 -33.21
N ARG A 31 -8.74 12.83 -33.01
CA ARG A 31 -8.78 11.36 -33.15
C ARG A 31 -8.46 10.90 -34.59
N GLU A 32 -8.04 9.63 -34.69
CA GLU A 32 -8.07 8.75 -35.88
C GLU A 32 -7.01 8.86 -37.00
N PHE A 33 -5.84 9.52 -36.85
CA PHE A 33 -4.81 9.45 -37.92
C PHE A 33 -3.32 9.32 -37.51
N LEU A 34 -2.95 9.17 -36.22
CA LEU A 34 -1.54 9.28 -35.80
C LEU A 34 -0.91 8.06 -35.12
N GLN A 35 -1.60 6.92 -34.99
CA GLN A 35 -1.02 5.68 -34.43
C GLN A 35 0.08 5.01 -35.30
N THR A 36 0.49 5.62 -36.42
CA THR A 36 1.51 5.04 -37.32
C THR A 36 2.67 6.00 -37.68
N ILE A 37 2.71 7.23 -37.15
CA ILE A 37 3.73 8.25 -37.51
C ILE A 37 4.32 8.97 -36.28
N LYS A 38 4.45 8.28 -35.14
CA LYS A 38 5.28 8.74 -34.00
C LYS A 38 6.35 7.72 -33.54
N GLY A 39 6.66 6.74 -34.39
CA GLY A 39 7.94 6.02 -34.30
C GLY A 39 9.04 6.84 -34.96
N ARG A 40 10.14 7.11 -34.23
CA ARG A 40 11.36 7.87 -34.61
C ARG A 40 11.26 9.41 -34.55
N ASN A 41 11.82 9.96 -33.48
CA ASN A 41 13.05 10.77 -33.59
C ASN A 41 13.72 10.87 -32.22
N ALA A 42 14.79 10.09 -32.01
CA ALA A 42 15.71 10.31 -30.90
C ALA A 42 16.59 11.53 -31.22
N MET A 43 16.64 12.51 -30.31
CA MET A 43 17.48 13.71 -30.36
C MET A 43 17.92 14.06 -28.92
N PRO A 44 19.04 14.80 -28.75
CA PRO A 44 20.06 14.37 -27.80
C PRO A 44 19.86 14.85 -26.36
N ALA A 45 20.32 14.03 -25.42
CA ALA A 45 20.49 14.40 -24.03
C ALA A 45 21.45 15.59 -23.89
N ASN A 46 21.03 16.60 -23.13
CA ASN A 46 21.87 17.71 -22.69
C ASN A 46 21.90 17.64 -21.16
N PRO A 47 22.99 17.15 -20.54
CA PRO A 47 22.98 16.83 -19.11
C PRO A 47 22.87 18.09 -18.28
N VAL A 48 21.80 18.19 -17.48
CA VAL A 48 21.79 19.09 -16.33
C VAL A 48 22.80 18.49 -15.33
N HIS A 49 23.92 19.19 -15.12
CA HIS A 49 24.91 18.76 -14.14
C HIS A 49 24.27 18.78 -12.75
N VAL A 50 23.95 17.60 -12.22
CA VAL A 50 23.95 17.38 -10.78
C VAL A 50 25.36 17.72 -10.30
N GLU A 51 25.47 18.48 -9.21
CA GLU A 51 26.76 18.81 -8.61
C GLU A 51 27.35 17.54 -8.01
N GLU A 52 28.21 16.88 -8.81
CA GLU A 52 28.83 15.60 -8.53
C GLU A 52 29.61 15.70 -7.21
N ARG A 53 29.06 15.10 -6.13
CA ARG A 53 29.82 14.86 -4.91
C ARG A 53 30.81 13.74 -5.16
N THR A 54 31.87 14.05 -5.91
CA THR A 54 33.07 13.22 -5.95
C THR A 54 33.56 13.08 -4.50
N PRO A 55 33.63 11.86 -3.94
CA PRO A 55 34.35 11.65 -2.69
C PRO A 55 35.78 12.15 -2.87
N GLU A 56 36.40 12.75 -1.84
CA GLU A 56 37.80 13.24 -1.94
C GLU A 56 38.79 12.12 -2.33
N VAL A 57 38.38 10.86 -2.18
CA VAL A 57 39.02 9.67 -2.77
C VAL A 57 37.93 8.76 -3.36
N GLY A 58 37.88 8.65 -4.68
CA GLY A 58 37.01 7.68 -5.38
C GLY A 58 37.47 6.22 -5.20
N PRO A 59 36.62 5.23 -5.53
CA PRO A 59 36.94 3.81 -5.40
C PRO A 59 38.20 3.43 -6.19
N ARG A 60 39.01 2.53 -5.64
CA ARG A 60 40.30 2.14 -6.23
C ARG A 60 40.27 0.66 -6.59
N ALA A 61 40.67 0.33 -7.81
CA ALA A 61 40.69 -1.05 -8.32
C ALA A 61 41.56 -2.05 -7.51
N ASP A 62 42.35 -1.58 -6.53
CA ASP A 62 43.13 -2.39 -5.60
C ASP A 62 42.53 -2.50 -4.17
N ASP A 63 41.42 -1.81 -3.86
CA ASP A 63 40.74 -1.90 -2.56
C ASP A 63 39.62 -2.97 -2.58
N PRO A 64 39.73 -4.07 -1.82
CA PRO A 64 38.75 -5.15 -1.80
C PRO A 64 37.39 -4.77 -1.20
N ASN A 65 37.25 -3.56 -0.64
CA ASN A 65 35.99 -3.02 -0.14
C ASN A 65 35.30 -2.08 -1.15
N THR A 66 35.81 -1.99 -2.38
CA THR A 66 35.24 -1.18 -3.46
C THR A 66 34.73 -2.02 -4.62
N CYS A 67 33.80 -1.47 -5.37
CA CYS A 67 33.04 -2.15 -6.42
C CYS A 67 32.58 -1.18 -7.50
N GLY A 68 32.02 -1.73 -8.57
CA GLY A 68 31.49 -0.97 -9.70
C GLY A 68 32.28 -1.19 -11.00
N PRO A 69 31.87 -0.50 -12.08
CA PRO A 69 32.44 -0.67 -13.41
C PRO A 69 33.97 -0.50 -13.45
N GLY A 70 34.68 -1.54 -13.88
CA GLY A 70 36.14 -1.55 -13.98
C GLY A 70 36.90 -1.66 -12.64
N VAL A 71 36.18 -1.73 -11.51
CA VAL A 71 36.74 -1.94 -10.16
C VAL A 71 36.59 -3.41 -9.77
N GLY A 72 35.37 -3.93 -9.77
CA GLY A 72 35.06 -5.30 -9.36
C GLY A 72 33.66 -5.43 -8.74
N SER A 73 33.36 -6.62 -8.21
CA SER A 73 32.07 -6.93 -7.58
C SER A 73 32.28 -7.33 -6.11
N CYS A 74 31.34 -6.94 -5.25
CA CYS A 74 31.30 -7.33 -3.86
C CYS A 74 31.00 -8.83 -3.69
N VAL A 75 31.58 -9.43 -2.65
CA VAL A 75 31.33 -10.83 -2.28
C VAL A 75 30.46 -10.87 -1.02
N ASN A 76 29.25 -11.43 -1.12
CA ASN A 76 28.26 -11.47 -0.04
C ASN A 76 27.93 -10.09 0.56
N ALA A 77 27.90 -9.07 -0.29
CA ALA A 77 27.58 -7.69 0.06
C ALA A 77 26.90 -6.98 -1.12
N CYS A 78 26.28 -5.86 -0.82
CA CYS A 78 25.71 -4.90 -1.77
C CYS A 78 26.81 -3.93 -2.24
N CYS A 79 26.62 -3.31 -3.41
CA CYS A 79 27.52 -2.29 -3.94
C CYS A 79 26.80 -0.95 -3.94
N SER A 80 27.26 -0.01 -3.09
CA SER A 80 26.62 1.31 -2.94
C SER A 80 26.77 2.16 -4.22
N PRO A 81 25.98 3.23 -4.37
CA PRO A 81 26.10 4.16 -5.51
C PRO A 81 27.51 4.76 -5.66
N GLU A 82 28.19 4.98 -4.53
CA GLU A 82 29.56 5.52 -4.45
C GLU A 82 30.66 4.48 -4.72
N GLY A 83 30.28 3.21 -4.96
CA GLY A 83 31.21 2.13 -5.30
C GLY A 83 31.88 1.46 -4.10
N TYR A 84 31.18 1.34 -2.96
CA TYR A 84 31.68 0.65 -1.77
C TYR A 84 30.85 -0.60 -1.44
N CYS A 85 31.50 -1.62 -0.86
CA CYS A 85 30.87 -2.86 -0.45
C CYS A 85 30.35 -2.79 1.00
N GLY A 86 29.08 -3.14 1.21
CA GLY A 86 28.45 -3.16 2.53
C GLY A 86 27.14 -3.95 2.57
N THR A 87 26.49 -4.00 3.73
CA THR A 87 25.27 -4.80 3.96
C THR A 87 24.18 -4.03 4.71
N THR A 88 24.30 -2.71 4.80
CA THR A 88 23.28 -1.82 5.39
C THR A 88 22.43 -1.21 4.28
N GLU A 89 21.28 -0.66 4.66
CA GLU A 89 20.30 -0.02 3.77
C GLU A 89 20.95 0.94 2.75
N GLU A 90 21.82 1.86 3.23
CA GLU A 90 22.63 2.79 2.42
C GLU A 90 23.42 2.15 1.26
N TYR A 91 23.74 0.86 1.36
CA TYR A 91 24.48 0.11 0.34
C TYR A 91 23.57 -0.77 -0.52
N CYS A 92 22.42 -1.19 0.01
CA CYS A 92 21.57 -2.24 -0.55
C CYS A 92 20.28 -1.73 -1.19
N ALA A 93 19.83 -0.53 -0.80
CA ALA A 93 18.57 0.07 -1.20
C ALA A 93 18.45 0.17 -2.72
N ALA A 94 17.34 -0.34 -3.23
CA ALA A 94 16.89 -0.04 -4.58
C ALA A 94 16.34 1.41 -4.65
N PRO A 95 16.47 2.11 -5.79
CA PRO A 95 17.02 1.59 -7.05
C PRO A 95 18.54 1.70 -7.15
N ASP A 96 19.20 2.45 -6.27
CA ASP A 96 20.55 2.98 -6.48
C ASP A 96 21.68 1.95 -6.28
N CYS A 97 21.42 0.85 -5.56
CA CYS A 97 22.38 -0.25 -5.40
C CYS A 97 22.82 -0.84 -6.75
N GLN A 98 24.13 -0.86 -7.00
CA GLN A 98 24.71 -1.31 -8.26
C GLN A 98 24.66 -2.85 -8.37
N PHE A 99 23.49 -3.39 -8.72
CA PHE A 99 23.19 -4.83 -8.65
C PHE A 99 24.06 -5.73 -9.54
N GLU A 100 24.63 -5.21 -10.63
CA GLU A 100 25.65 -5.92 -11.43
C GLU A 100 26.93 -6.24 -10.62
N TYR A 101 27.21 -5.44 -9.58
CA TYR A 101 28.41 -5.52 -8.75
C TYR A 101 28.10 -5.88 -7.28
N GLY A 102 26.82 -5.96 -6.90
CA GLY A 102 26.36 -6.25 -5.54
C GLY A 102 25.30 -7.37 -5.50
N PRO A 103 25.67 -8.65 -5.27
CA PRO A 103 24.71 -9.77 -5.28
C PRO A 103 23.64 -9.71 -4.18
N LEU A 104 23.79 -8.85 -3.17
CA LEU A 104 22.81 -8.66 -2.10
C LEU A 104 21.89 -7.44 -2.27
N CYS A 105 21.97 -6.68 -3.37
CA CYS A 105 21.05 -5.55 -3.62
C CYS A 105 19.58 -5.98 -3.53
N ASP A 106 18.72 -5.10 -3.01
CA ASP A 106 17.28 -5.33 -2.83
C ASP A 106 16.57 -5.71 -4.13
N THR A 107 16.97 -5.07 -5.25
CA THR A 107 16.58 -5.36 -6.63
C THR A 107 16.67 -6.85 -7.02
N LEU A 108 17.57 -7.62 -6.38
CA LEU A 108 17.81 -9.04 -6.66
C LEU A 108 17.16 -9.99 -5.64
N GLN A 109 16.66 -9.49 -4.50
CA GLN A 109 16.12 -10.34 -3.44
C GLN A 109 14.69 -10.75 -3.76
N ALA A 110 14.52 -12.00 -4.20
CA ALA A 110 13.21 -12.57 -4.49
C ALA A 110 12.35 -12.73 -3.22
N PRO A 111 11.04 -12.43 -3.26
CA PRO A 111 10.10 -12.78 -2.20
C PRO A 111 10.02 -14.28 -1.93
N ALA A 112 9.45 -14.63 -0.79
CA ALA A 112 9.18 -16.03 -0.46
C ALA A 112 8.09 -16.65 -1.36
N GLY A 113 8.07 -17.98 -1.42
CA GLY A 113 7.03 -18.74 -2.13
C GLY A 113 7.42 -19.16 -3.55
N ALA A 114 6.44 -19.70 -4.30
CA ALA A 114 6.67 -20.19 -5.65
C ALA A 114 6.81 -19.03 -6.66
N SER A 115 7.60 -19.22 -7.73
CA SER A 115 7.65 -18.25 -8.83
C SER A 115 6.33 -18.20 -9.61
N THR A 116 5.94 -17.01 -10.07
CA THR A 116 4.79 -16.75 -10.95
C THR A 116 5.12 -16.90 -12.44
N ALA A 117 6.37 -17.21 -12.80
CA ALA A 117 6.84 -17.33 -14.18
C ALA A 117 6.08 -18.37 -15.03
N ASN A 118 5.54 -19.41 -14.39
CA ASN A 118 4.78 -20.49 -15.04
C ASN A 118 3.25 -20.28 -14.99
N ILE A 119 2.76 -19.14 -14.49
CA ILE A 119 1.33 -18.80 -14.52
C ILE A 119 0.98 -18.29 -15.91
N GLU A 120 -0.13 -18.80 -16.47
CA GLU A 120 -0.62 -18.44 -17.81
C GLU A 120 -0.80 -16.93 -17.98
N ARG A 121 -0.63 -16.44 -19.21
CA ARG A 121 -0.54 -15.02 -19.56
C ARG A 121 -1.61 -14.66 -20.63
N PRO A 122 -2.90 -14.96 -20.42
CA PRO A 122 -3.91 -14.70 -21.43
C PRO A 122 -4.11 -13.18 -21.61
N HIS A 123 -4.32 -12.75 -22.85
CA HIS A 123 -4.76 -11.39 -23.15
C HIS A 123 -6.28 -11.35 -23.12
N ILE A 124 -6.85 -10.70 -22.10
CA ILE A 124 -8.28 -10.58 -21.86
C ILE A 124 -8.68 -9.11 -21.96
N GLY A 125 -9.90 -8.84 -22.44
CA GLY A 125 -10.40 -7.48 -22.63
C GLY A 125 -9.95 -6.85 -23.95
N ASN A 126 -10.15 -5.54 -24.09
CA ASN A 126 -9.80 -4.76 -25.29
C ASN A 126 -8.65 -3.78 -25.05
N VAL A 127 -8.17 -3.65 -23.80
CA VAL A 127 -7.03 -2.76 -23.49
C VAL A 127 -5.75 -3.39 -24.02
N PRO A 128 -4.88 -2.65 -24.73
CA PRO A 128 -3.63 -3.20 -25.28
C PRO A 128 -2.71 -3.79 -24.22
N TYR A 129 -2.04 -4.88 -24.57
CA TYR A 129 -0.95 -5.47 -23.79
C TYR A 129 0.39 -5.07 -24.42
N GLY A 130 1.32 -4.56 -23.61
CA GLY A 130 2.63 -4.12 -24.07
C GLY A 130 2.59 -3.01 -25.12
N GLY A 131 3.48 -3.12 -26.12
CA GLY A 131 3.59 -2.19 -27.23
C GLY A 131 3.90 -0.75 -26.79
N ALA A 132 3.26 0.24 -27.42
CA ALA A 132 3.47 1.65 -27.13
C ALA A 132 2.85 2.13 -25.80
N GLY A 133 2.08 1.28 -25.11
CA GLY A 133 1.34 1.65 -23.89
C GLY A 133 0.12 2.56 -24.12
N VAL A 134 -0.48 2.96 -23.01
CA VAL A 134 -1.74 3.73 -22.93
C VAL A 134 -1.48 5.04 -22.19
N TYR A 135 -1.90 6.18 -22.77
CA TYR A 135 -1.60 7.52 -22.24
C TYR A 135 -2.84 8.28 -21.75
N ASP A 136 -3.98 8.10 -22.41
CA ASP A 136 -5.23 8.83 -22.19
C ASP A 136 -6.39 7.89 -21.81
N CYS A 137 -7.41 8.45 -21.15
CA CYS A 137 -8.63 7.71 -20.86
C CYS A 137 -9.56 7.62 -22.09
N GLN A 138 -10.43 6.63 -22.12
CA GLN A 138 -11.37 6.43 -23.23
C GLN A 138 -12.75 7.05 -22.95
N VAL A 139 -13.08 7.27 -21.68
CA VAL A 139 -14.36 7.81 -21.20
C VAL A 139 -14.24 9.31 -20.93
N ALA A 140 -15.09 10.13 -21.55
CA ALA A 140 -15.11 11.57 -21.34
C ALA A 140 -15.67 11.93 -19.94
N GLY A 141 -15.03 12.91 -19.29
CA GLY A 141 -15.37 13.39 -17.95
C GLY A 141 -14.71 12.60 -16.81
N ASP A 142 -13.97 11.54 -17.13
CA ASP A 142 -13.23 10.76 -16.16
C ASP A 142 -11.78 11.27 -16.05
N ILE A 143 -11.26 11.28 -14.82
CA ILE A 143 -9.85 11.51 -14.51
C ILE A 143 -9.37 10.32 -13.67
N ALA A 144 -8.35 9.63 -14.15
CA ALA A 144 -7.70 8.55 -13.41
C ALA A 144 -6.43 9.09 -12.72
N PHE A 145 -6.52 9.30 -11.41
CA PHE A 145 -5.33 9.61 -10.61
C PHE A 145 -4.49 8.35 -10.41
N THR A 146 -3.18 8.52 -10.59
CA THR A 146 -2.22 7.45 -10.38
C THR A 146 -1.12 7.90 -9.44
N PHE A 147 -0.79 7.05 -8.47
CA PHE A 147 0.23 7.33 -7.47
C PHE A 147 1.33 6.28 -7.54
N ASP A 148 2.54 6.74 -7.84
CA ASP A 148 3.71 5.90 -8.08
C ASP A 148 4.61 5.78 -6.84
N ASP A 149 5.55 4.83 -6.88
CA ASP A 149 6.54 4.46 -5.86
C ASP A 149 6.03 3.91 -4.52
N GLY A 150 4.76 4.14 -4.18
CA GLY A 150 4.14 3.66 -2.95
C GLY A 150 4.07 2.14 -2.75
N PRO A 151 3.52 1.68 -1.61
CA PRO A 151 3.17 2.50 -0.46
C PRO A 151 4.41 3.00 0.28
N TYR A 152 4.26 4.09 1.05
CA TYR A 152 5.30 4.63 1.93
C TYR A 152 4.67 5.43 3.11
N LEU A 153 5.37 6.43 3.63
CA LEU A 153 5.00 7.16 4.86
C LEU A 153 3.64 7.87 4.82
N TYR A 154 3.21 8.37 3.66
CA TYR A 154 2.02 9.24 3.55
C TYR A 154 0.80 8.55 2.93
N THR A 155 0.93 7.30 2.45
CA THR A 155 -0.12 6.59 1.70
C THR A 155 -1.43 6.42 2.48
N ASN A 156 -1.37 6.21 3.80
CA ASN A 156 -2.59 6.08 4.61
C ASN A 156 -3.36 7.40 4.73
N ASP A 157 -2.65 8.52 4.83
CA ASP A 157 -3.26 9.85 4.90
C ASP A 157 -3.80 10.29 3.52
N LEU A 158 -3.19 9.79 2.43
CA LEU A 158 -3.72 9.92 1.07
C LEU A 158 -5.03 9.14 0.90
N LEU A 159 -5.10 7.90 1.38
CA LEU A 159 -6.33 7.10 1.36
C LEU A 159 -7.46 7.78 2.15
N ASP A 160 -7.16 8.34 3.34
CA ASP A 160 -8.13 9.14 4.12
C ASP A 160 -8.69 10.33 3.33
N LYS A 161 -7.84 11.02 2.54
CA LYS A 161 -8.26 12.13 1.67
C LYS A 161 -9.14 11.64 0.52
N LEU A 162 -8.72 10.59 -0.19
CA LEU A 162 -9.50 10.02 -1.28
C LEU A 162 -10.89 9.57 -0.80
N ALA A 163 -10.95 8.89 0.36
CA ALA A 163 -12.19 8.49 1.01
C ALA A 163 -13.08 9.69 1.37
N ALA A 164 -12.52 10.79 1.88
CA ALA A 164 -13.26 12.02 2.21
C ALA A 164 -13.94 12.69 1.00
N TYR A 165 -13.39 12.53 -0.21
CA TYR A 165 -13.99 12.98 -1.46
C TYR A 165 -14.85 11.91 -2.17
N GLY A 166 -14.82 10.65 -1.71
CA GLY A 166 -15.40 9.50 -2.43
C GLY A 166 -14.64 9.16 -3.73
N ALA A 167 -13.37 9.56 -3.82
CA ALA A 167 -12.53 9.44 -5.00
C ALA A 167 -11.91 8.03 -5.13
N LYS A 168 -11.79 7.54 -6.37
CA LYS A 168 -11.01 6.34 -6.71
C LYS A 168 -9.74 6.72 -7.45
N ALA A 169 -8.71 5.90 -7.28
CA ALA A 169 -7.35 6.12 -7.81
C ALA A 169 -6.68 4.77 -8.08
N THR A 170 -5.52 4.80 -8.72
CA THR A 170 -4.69 3.62 -9.00
C THR A 170 -3.30 3.78 -8.37
N PHE A 171 -2.83 2.78 -7.65
CA PHE A 171 -1.50 2.80 -7.02
C PHE A 171 -0.53 1.92 -7.83
N MET A 172 0.49 2.53 -8.43
CA MET A 172 1.58 1.84 -9.13
C MET A 172 2.65 1.48 -8.08
N ILE A 173 2.57 0.28 -7.54
CA ILE A 173 3.31 -0.11 -6.34
C ILE A 173 4.66 -0.75 -6.66
N THR A 174 5.70 -0.25 -5.99
CA THR A 174 7.05 -0.86 -5.99
C THR A 174 7.19 -1.89 -4.87
N GLY A 175 7.87 -3.00 -5.17
CA GLY A 175 7.95 -4.17 -4.29
C GLY A 175 8.96 -4.10 -3.14
N ASN A 176 10.16 -3.61 -3.40
CA ASN A 176 11.17 -3.25 -2.40
C ASN A 176 12.06 -2.13 -2.96
N ASN A 177 11.78 -0.89 -2.53
CA ASN A 177 12.34 0.36 -3.08
C ASN A 177 12.59 1.35 -1.93
N LEU A 178 13.45 2.35 -2.12
CA LEU A 178 13.70 3.43 -1.13
C LEU A 178 14.14 2.92 0.26
N GLY A 179 14.79 1.76 0.34
CA GLY A 179 15.15 1.10 1.61
C GLY A 179 13.94 0.64 2.45
N LYS A 180 12.71 0.76 1.93
CA LYS A 180 11.46 0.58 2.70
C LYS A 180 11.23 -0.85 3.19
N GLY A 181 11.86 -1.83 2.55
CA GLY A 181 11.64 -3.25 2.77
C GLY A 181 10.54 -3.83 1.88
N ALA A 182 10.51 -5.15 1.78
CA ALA A 182 9.61 -5.89 0.90
C ALA A 182 8.14 -5.80 1.33
N ILE A 183 7.26 -5.36 0.43
CA ILE A 183 5.83 -5.10 0.68
C ILE A 183 5.04 -6.30 1.25
N ASP A 184 5.47 -7.53 1.01
CA ASP A 184 4.80 -8.75 1.49
C ASP A 184 5.31 -9.25 2.85
N THR A 185 6.35 -8.62 3.40
CA THR A 185 6.92 -8.98 4.72
C THR A 185 6.89 -7.84 5.74
N THR A 186 6.81 -6.59 5.30
CA THR A 186 6.60 -5.41 6.16
C THR A 186 5.10 -5.27 6.50
N PRO A 187 4.66 -5.49 7.76
CA PRO A 187 3.23 -5.54 8.11
C PRO A 187 2.42 -4.30 7.74
N GLU A 188 3.05 -3.12 7.80
CA GLU A 188 2.46 -1.83 7.46
C GLU A 188 2.07 -1.75 5.98
N TYR A 189 2.89 -2.33 5.08
CA TYR A 189 2.60 -2.36 3.64
C TYR A 189 1.58 -3.44 3.28
N VAL A 190 1.64 -4.61 3.94
CA VAL A 190 0.60 -5.63 3.84
C VAL A 190 -0.77 -5.03 4.23
N ALA A 191 -0.83 -4.25 5.30
CA ALA A 191 -2.07 -3.62 5.77
C ALA A 191 -2.59 -2.56 4.79
N VAL A 192 -1.76 -1.63 4.31
CA VAL A 192 -2.21 -0.56 3.41
C VAL A 192 -2.57 -1.07 2.01
N ILE A 193 -1.91 -2.13 1.51
CA ILE A 193 -2.28 -2.78 0.24
C ILE A 193 -3.66 -3.45 0.33
N ASN A 194 -3.96 -4.13 1.44
CA ASN A 194 -5.32 -4.64 1.69
C ASN A 194 -6.35 -3.51 1.81
N ARG A 195 -5.97 -2.39 2.45
CA ARG A 195 -6.81 -1.20 2.59
C ARG A 195 -7.17 -0.59 1.23
N MET A 196 -6.21 -0.44 0.31
CA MET A 196 -6.45 0.05 -1.05
C MET A 196 -7.53 -0.77 -1.78
N ILE A 197 -7.45 -2.11 -1.71
CA ILE A 197 -8.45 -3.00 -2.30
C ILE A 197 -9.82 -2.86 -1.60
N ALA A 198 -9.85 -2.86 -0.27
CA ALA A 198 -11.08 -2.72 0.51
C ALA A 198 -11.79 -1.38 0.23
N GLU A 199 -11.02 -0.29 0.10
CA GLU A 199 -11.54 1.04 -0.27
C GLU A 199 -11.81 1.17 -1.79
N GLY A 200 -11.65 0.11 -2.58
CA GLY A 200 -12.05 0.05 -3.99
C GLY A 200 -11.13 0.79 -4.95
N HIS A 201 -9.85 0.95 -4.59
CA HIS A 201 -8.81 1.46 -5.48
C HIS A 201 -8.24 0.33 -6.36
N GLN A 202 -7.63 0.70 -7.48
CA GLN A 202 -6.87 -0.25 -8.29
C GLN A 202 -5.41 -0.29 -7.82
N ILE A 203 -4.81 -1.47 -7.86
CA ILE A 203 -3.37 -1.68 -7.65
C ILE A 203 -2.76 -2.16 -8.96
N ALA A 204 -1.61 -1.60 -9.30
CA ALA A 204 -0.82 -1.91 -10.48
C ALA A 204 0.66 -2.09 -10.09
N SER A 205 1.44 -2.73 -10.96
CA SER A 205 2.86 -2.98 -10.72
C SER A 205 3.72 -1.78 -11.15
N HIS A 206 4.69 -1.39 -10.32
CA HIS A 206 5.75 -0.45 -10.69
C HIS A 206 7.15 -1.08 -10.58
N THR A 207 7.24 -2.38 -10.91
CA THR A 207 8.42 -3.24 -10.76
C THR A 207 8.81 -3.53 -9.30
N TRP A 208 9.75 -4.46 -9.11
CA TRP A 208 10.27 -4.82 -7.80
C TRP A 208 11.11 -3.70 -7.17
N GLY A 209 12.23 -3.33 -7.80
CA GLY A 209 13.22 -2.37 -7.27
C GLY A 209 13.39 -1.10 -8.09
N HIS A 210 12.31 -0.59 -8.70
CA HIS A 210 12.26 0.67 -9.48
C HIS A 210 13.42 0.82 -10.51
N GLN A 211 13.75 -0.27 -11.19
CA GLN A 211 14.84 -0.30 -12.17
C GLN A 211 14.36 0.16 -13.55
N ASN A 212 15.22 0.89 -14.28
CA ASN A 212 14.93 1.25 -15.67
C ASN A 212 14.95 0.00 -16.55
N LEU A 213 13.75 -0.45 -16.93
CA LEU A 213 13.53 -1.68 -17.68
C LEU A 213 14.22 -1.71 -19.05
N THR A 214 14.53 -0.55 -19.66
CA THR A 214 15.23 -0.49 -20.95
C THR A 214 16.72 -0.80 -20.85
N SER A 215 17.30 -0.72 -19.64
CA SER A 215 18.71 -0.99 -19.37
C SER A 215 19.00 -2.41 -18.86
N LEU A 216 17.96 -3.20 -18.53
CA LEU A 216 18.11 -4.53 -17.95
C LEU A 216 18.29 -5.63 -19.00
N ASP A 217 19.01 -6.68 -18.63
CA ASP A 217 18.97 -7.94 -19.37
C ASP A 217 17.59 -8.63 -19.24
N PRO A 218 17.20 -9.50 -20.19
CA PRO A 218 15.87 -10.13 -20.18
C PRO A 218 15.55 -11.01 -18.96
N THR A 219 16.54 -11.51 -18.23
CA THR A 219 16.32 -12.27 -16.99
C THR A 219 16.06 -11.31 -15.83
N THR A 220 16.89 -10.28 -15.64
CA THR A 220 16.66 -9.29 -14.56
C THR A 220 15.35 -8.51 -14.81
N PHE A 221 15.05 -8.14 -16.06
CA PHE A 221 13.76 -7.57 -16.47
C PHE A 221 12.57 -8.42 -16.01
N LYS A 222 12.60 -9.73 -16.31
CA LYS A 222 11.50 -10.63 -15.97
C LYS A 222 11.39 -10.84 -14.45
N ASN A 223 12.52 -10.90 -13.76
CA ASN A 223 12.55 -10.95 -12.29
C ASN A 223 11.93 -9.70 -11.65
N GLN A 224 12.16 -8.49 -12.20
CA GLN A 224 11.51 -7.27 -11.71
C GLN A 224 9.97 -7.37 -11.70
N MET A 225 9.38 -8.07 -12.67
CA MET A 225 7.94 -8.29 -12.71
C MET A 225 7.53 -9.49 -11.83
N TYR A 226 8.17 -10.65 -12.00
CA TYR A 226 7.83 -11.85 -11.23
C TYR A 226 7.97 -11.67 -9.72
N TYR A 227 8.95 -10.89 -9.24
CA TYR A 227 9.09 -10.63 -7.81
C TYR A 227 7.96 -9.75 -7.29
N ASN A 228 7.57 -8.68 -8.01
CA ASN A 228 6.43 -7.87 -7.60
C ASN A 228 5.11 -8.69 -7.62
N GLU A 229 4.91 -9.51 -8.65
CA GLU A 229 3.78 -10.45 -8.73
C GLU A 229 3.75 -11.46 -7.57
N MET A 230 4.91 -12.01 -7.19
CA MET A 230 5.02 -12.93 -6.06
C MET A 230 4.61 -12.24 -4.75
N ALA A 231 5.07 -11.00 -4.53
CA ALA A 231 4.72 -10.22 -3.35
C ALA A 231 3.23 -9.87 -3.31
N PHE A 232 2.63 -9.36 -4.39
CA PHE A 232 1.18 -9.13 -4.46
C PHE A 232 0.38 -10.41 -4.20
N ARG A 233 0.78 -11.54 -4.81
CA ARG A 233 0.13 -12.83 -4.53
C ARG A 233 0.25 -13.24 -3.07
N ASN A 234 1.40 -13.02 -2.44
CA ASN A 234 1.60 -13.38 -1.04
C ASN A 234 0.68 -12.55 -0.11
N ILE A 235 0.29 -11.34 -0.51
CA ILE A 235 -0.64 -10.44 0.21
C ILE A 235 -2.11 -10.74 -0.13
N LEU A 236 -2.45 -10.83 -1.41
CA LEU A 236 -3.82 -10.79 -1.95
C LEU A 236 -4.31 -12.14 -2.53
N GLY A 237 -3.41 -13.06 -2.84
CA GLY A 237 -3.69 -14.29 -3.59
C GLY A 237 -3.71 -14.14 -5.13
N TYR A 238 -3.65 -12.90 -5.62
CA TYR A 238 -3.62 -12.51 -7.04
C TYR A 238 -2.64 -11.34 -7.24
N PHE A 239 -2.37 -10.97 -8.50
CA PHE A 239 -1.42 -9.90 -8.84
C PHE A 239 -1.92 -9.05 -10.04
N PRO A 240 -1.50 -7.79 -10.20
CA PRO A 240 -2.00 -6.92 -11.26
C PRO A 240 -1.63 -7.36 -12.68
N THR A 241 -2.53 -7.08 -13.63
CA THR A 241 -2.25 -7.07 -15.09
C THR A 241 -1.89 -5.68 -15.61
N TYR A 242 -2.05 -4.63 -14.79
CA TYR A 242 -1.64 -3.27 -15.10
C TYR A 242 -0.26 -2.96 -14.53
N MET A 243 0.54 -2.19 -15.27
CA MET A 243 1.82 -1.67 -14.80
C MET A 243 2.16 -0.31 -15.42
N ARG A 244 3.03 0.44 -14.75
CA ARG A 244 3.74 1.59 -15.32
C ARG A 244 5.25 1.31 -15.27
N PRO A 245 6.02 1.56 -16.33
CA PRO A 245 7.47 1.38 -16.28
C PRO A 245 8.11 2.52 -15.48
N PRO A 246 9.06 2.23 -14.56
CA PRO A 246 9.92 3.23 -13.92
C PRO A 246 10.50 4.22 -14.93
N TYR A 247 10.63 5.48 -14.52
CA TYR A 247 11.08 6.61 -15.36
C TYR A 247 10.20 6.88 -16.59
N SER A 248 9.05 6.20 -16.73
CA SER A 248 8.24 6.15 -17.96
C SER A 248 9.04 5.71 -19.19
N GLU A 249 10.04 4.85 -19.00
CA GLU A 249 10.89 4.35 -20.08
C GLU A 249 10.58 2.87 -20.41
N CYS A 250 9.96 2.65 -21.57
CA CYS A 250 9.79 1.32 -22.16
C CYS A 250 9.84 1.44 -23.69
N ASN A 251 10.97 1.00 -24.27
CA ASN A 251 11.15 0.94 -25.73
C ASN A 251 10.39 -0.25 -26.35
N ASP A 252 10.35 -0.35 -27.69
CA ASP A 252 9.65 -1.43 -28.42
C ASP A 252 9.97 -2.84 -27.85
N THR A 253 11.23 -3.12 -27.50
CA THR A 253 11.65 -4.43 -26.92
C THR A 253 11.11 -4.64 -25.50
N CYS A 254 11.08 -3.60 -24.68
CA CYS A 254 10.39 -3.63 -23.38
C CYS A 254 8.87 -3.83 -23.56
N GLY A 255 8.27 -3.17 -24.55
CA GLY A 255 6.85 -3.30 -24.89
C GLY A 255 6.48 -4.72 -25.33
N ASP A 256 7.30 -5.35 -26.18
CA ASP A 256 7.13 -6.76 -26.58
C ASP A 256 7.25 -7.71 -25.38
N LEU A 257 8.24 -7.50 -24.50
CA LEU A 257 8.40 -8.29 -23.28
C LEU A 257 7.24 -8.11 -22.29
N MET A 258 6.63 -6.92 -22.22
CA MET A 258 5.42 -6.68 -21.41
C MET A 258 4.19 -7.34 -22.01
N ALA A 259 4.07 -7.40 -23.34
CA ALA A 259 3.01 -8.17 -24.00
C ALA A 259 3.14 -9.67 -23.68
N ASP A 260 4.35 -10.24 -23.77
CA ASP A 260 4.66 -11.62 -23.36
C ASP A 260 4.34 -11.89 -21.87
N LEU A 261 4.58 -10.90 -21.00
CA LEU A 261 4.24 -10.98 -19.57
C LEU A 261 2.75 -10.75 -19.29
N GLY A 262 1.95 -10.39 -20.30
CA GLY A 262 0.52 -10.10 -20.16
C GLY A 262 0.28 -8.88 -19.27
N TYR A 263 1.03 -7.79 -19.52
CA TYR A 263 0.85 -6.49 -18.87
C TYR A 263 0.29 -5.42 -19.80
N HIS A 264 -0.70 -4.67 -19.31
CA HIS A 264 -1.08 -3.36 -19.83
C HIS A 264 -0.03 -2.34 -19.38
N VAL A 265 0.65 -1.69 -20.33
CA VAL A 265 1.65 -0.65 -20.05
C VAL A 265 0.94 0.70 -20.02
N THR A 266 1.01 1.39 -18.88
CA THR A 266 0.31 2.66 -18.64
C THR A 266 1.29 3.82 -18.45
N TYR A 267 0.91 4.96 -19.00
CA TYR A 267 1.59 6.25 -18.90
C TYR A 267 0.59 7.27 -18.35
N PHE A 268 0.65 8.51 -18.83
CA PHE A 268 -0.19 9.64 -18.43
C PHE A 268 -0.21 10.68 -19.55
N ASP A 269 -1.23 11.54 -19.55
CA ASP A 269 -1.33 12.72 -20.42
C ASP A 269 -1.40 14.05 -19.64
N LEU A 270 -1.45 13.96 -18.30
CA LEU A 270 -1.32 15.07 -17.38
C LEU A 270 -0.27 14.76 -16.29
N ASP A 271 0.85 15.47 -16.34
CA ASP A 271 1.90 15.47 -15.31
C ASP A 271 1.91 16.86 -14.64
N THR A 272 1.79 16.89 -13.31
CA THR A 272 1.81 18.10 -12.49
C THR A 272 3.23 18.47 -12.04
N GLU A 273 4.22 17.62 -12.32
CA GLU A 273 5.59 17.70 -11.81
C GLU A 273 5.66 17.75 -10.27
N GLY A 274 4.73 17.12 -9.55
CA GLY A 274 4.68 17.12 -8.07
C GLY A 274 6.01 16.74 -7.41
N TYR A 275 6.68 15.73 -7.97
CA TYR A 275 8.00 15.25 -7.55
C TYR A 275 9.14 16.28 -7.68
N LEU A 276 9.04 17.24 -8.62
CA LEU A 276 9.99 18.36 -8.75
C LEU A 276 9.68 19.52 -7.78
N ASN A 277 8.49 19.50 -7.17
CA ASN A 277 7.92 20.64 -6.45
C ASN A 277 7.54 20.31 -4.99
N ASP A 278 8.15 19.28 -4.39
CA ASP A 278 7.92 18.80 -3.00
C ASP A 278 8.47 19.74 -1.89
N ALA A 279 8.33 21.04 -2.07
CA ALA A 279 8.55 22.05 -1.06
C ALA A 279 7.34 23.01 -1.00
N ALA A 280 6.99 23.46 0.21
CA ALA A 280 5.82 24.34 0.41
C ALA A 280 5.88 25.65 -0.40
N THR A 281 7.06 26.08 -0.82
CA THR A 281 7.29 27.25 -1.70
C THR A 281 7.24 26.94 -3.20
N LEU A 282 7.28 25.66 -3.60
CA LEU A 282 7.35 25.21 -4.98
C LEU A 282 6.06 24.56 -5.47
N ILE A 283 5.30 23.87 -4.60
CA ILE A 283 4.07 23.13 -4.97
C ILE A 283 2.99 23.95 -5.69
N GLN A 284 3.04 25.29 -5.59
CA GLN A 284 2.18 26.16 -6.39
C GLN A 284 2.44 26.03 -7.91
N ASN A 285 3.64 25.63 -8.33
CA ASN A 285 3.96 25.35 -9.74
C ASN A 285 3.08 24.21 -10.27
N SER A 286 3.00 23.10 -9.54
CA SER A 286 2.16 21.95 -9.89
C SER A 286 0.67 22.30 -9.93
N LYS A 287 0.20 23.11 -8.98
CA LYS A 287 -1.16 23.68 -9.01
C LYS A 287 -1.40 24.53 -10.26
N ASN A 288 -0.43 25.34 -10.67
CA ASN A 288 -0.55 26.15 -11.89
C ASN A 288 -0.57 25.28 -13.16
N ILE A 289 0.14 24.14 -13.19
CA ILE A 289 0.11 23.18 -14.31
C ILE A 289 -1.28 22.54 -14.39
N TRP A 290 -1.79 22.03 -13.27
CA TRP A 290 -3.15 21.50 -13.14
C TRP A 290 -4.22 22.50 -13.59
N ASP A 291 -4.20 23.72 -13.05
CA ASP A 291 -5.12 24.80 -13.43
C ASP A 291 -5.07 25.09 -14.93
N ALA A 292 -3.87 25.12 -15.51
CA ALA A 292 -3.68 25.37 -16.93
C ALA A 292 -4.14 24.20 -17.83
N ALA A 293 -4.35 23.00 -17.30
CA ALA A 293 -5.03 21.91 -17.99
C ALA A 293 -6.56 22.05 -17.86
N ILE A 294 -7.06 22.06 -16.62
CA ILE A 294 -8.49 22.01 -16.31
C ILE A 294 -9.25 23.26 -16.78
N ALA A 295 -8.66 24.46 -16.70
CA ALA A 295 -9.32 25.70 -17.14
C ALA A 295 -9.65 25.74 -18.64
N THR A 296 -9.04 24.86 -19.44
CA THR A 296 -9.32 24.70 -20.88
C THR A 296 -10.13 23.45 -21.22
N ALA A 297 -10.37 22.58 -20.24
CA ALA A 297 -10.98 21.27 -20.44
C ALA A 297 -12.52 21.31 -20.31
N ASN A 298 -13.19 20.36 -20.96
CA ASN A 298 -14.63 20.17 -20.95
C ASN A 298 -14.96 18.71 -20.61
N PRO A 299 -15.58 18.40 -19.46
CA PRO A 299 -15.88 17.02 -19.05
C PRO A 299 -16.87 16.29 -19.97
N ALA A 300 -17.49 16.97 -20.94
CA ALA A 300 -18.32 16.32 -21.95
C ALA A 300 -17.51 15.73 -23.14
N THR A 301 -16.22 16.09 -23.27
CA THR A 301 -15.36 15.66 -24.39
C THR A 301 -13.98 15.17 -23.97
N ASP A 302 -13.46 15.73 -22.88
CA ASP A 302 -12.07 15.58 -22.45
C ASP A 302 -12.01 14.66 -21.23
N ASN A 303 -10.83 14.12 -20.98
CA ASN A 303 -10.50 13.21 -19.89
C ASN A 303 -8.99 13.32 -19.62
N PHE A 304 -8.51 12.74 -18.51
CA PHE A 304 -7.09 12.74 -18.18
C PHE A 304 -6.67 11.46 -17.46
N LEU A 305 -5.47 10.99 -17.76
CA LEU A 305 -4.74 10.04 -16.91
C LEU A 305 -3.61 10.84 -16.27
N GLU A 306 -3.72 11.06 -14.97
CA GLU A 306 -2.83 11.96 -14.22
C GLU A 306 -1.84 11.18 -13.35
N ILE A 307 -0.60 11.68 -13.24
CA ILE A 307 0.48 11.11 -12.44
C ILE A 307 0.85 12.01 -11.24
N GLU A 308 0.97 11.34 -10.10
CA GLU A 308 1.54 11.83 -8.85
C GLU A 308 2.38 10.71 -8.19
N HIS A 309 3.08 11.03 -7.09
CA HIS A 309 3.80 10.01 -6.30
C HIS A 309 3.44 10.19 -4.81
N ASP A 310 2.89 9.16 -4.16
CA ASP A 310 2.38 9.26 -2.78
C ASP A 310 3.49 9.22 -1.71
N ILE A 311 4.75 9.07 -2.14
CA ILE A 311 5.95 9.22 -1.33
C ILE A 311 6.26 10.70 -0.98
N HIS A 312 5.66 11.67 -1.68
CA HIS A 312 5.92 13.10 -1.52
C HIS A 312 4.94 13.80 -0.57
N TYR A 313 5.49 14.63 0.31
CA TYR A 313 4.71 15.28 1.37
C TYR A 313 3.73 16.32 0.79
N GLN A 314 4.19 17.19 -0.10
CA GLN A 314 3.38 18.23 -0.69
C GLN A 314 2.35 17.67 -1.68
N THR A 315 2.65 16.57 -2.38
CA THR A 315 1.66 15.84 -3.18
C THR A 315 0.47 15.47 -2.29
N VAL A 316 0.69 14.66 -1.25
CA VAL A 316 -0.40 14.15 -0.40
C VAL A 316 -1.10 15.26 0.40
N TYR A 317 -0.37 16.12 1.11
CA TYR A 317 -0.98 17.05 2.06
C TYR A 317 -1.44 18.39 1.46
N ASN A 318 -1.11 18.71 0.20
CA ASN A 318 -1.33 20.04 -0.36
C ASN A 318 -1.86 20.04 -1.80
N LEU A 319 -1.40 19.11 -2.65
CA LEU A 319 -1.77 19.04 -4.06
C LEU A 319 -3.01 18.18 -4.28
N THR A 320 -3.10 16.99 -3.69
CA THR A 320 -4.26 16.09 -3.85
C THR A 320 -5.58 16.76 -3.47
N ASP A 321 -5.70 17.40 -2.31
CA ASP A 321 -6.94 18.10 -1.90
C ASP A 321 -7.33 19.22 -2.88
N TYR A 322 -6.33 19.91 -3.45
CA TYR A 322 -6.54 20.99 -4.40
C TYR A 322 -7.06 20.48 -5.73
N ILE A 323 -6.42 19.42 -6.24
CA ILE A 323 -6.77 18.70 -7.45
C ILE A 323 -8.20 18.13 -7.36
N LEU A 324 -8.51 17.42 -6.28
CA LEU A 324 -9.84 16.85 -6.03
C LEU A 324 -10.93 17.93 -5.96
N ALA A 325 -10.73 18.99 -5.16
CA ALA A 325 -11.69 20.09 -5.10
C ALA A 325 -11.89 20.76 -6.47
N SER A 326 -10.81 20.96 -7.22
CA SER A 326 -10.83 21.58 -8.55
C SER A 326 -11.58 20.72 -9.57
N MET A 327 -11.25 19.43 -9.73
CA MET A 327 -11.89 18.56 -10.73
C MET A 327 -13.41 18.44 -10.54
N TYR A 328 -13.87 18.30 -9.29
CA TYR A 328 -15.29 18.08 -9.00
C TYR A 328 -16.08 19.38 -9.24
N SER A 329 -15.48 20.54 -8.95
CA SER A 329 -16.06 21.84 -9.29
C SER A 329 -16.17 22.08 -10.80
N HIS A 330 -15.32 21.43 -11.61
CA HIS A 330 -15.36 21.44 -13.07
C HIS A 330 -16.18 20.29 -13.69
N GLY A 331 -16.78 19.41 -12.87
CA GLY A 331 -17.69 18.36 -13.32
C GLY A 331 -17.02 17.05 -13.79
N PHE A 332 -15.73 16.88 -13.52
CA PHE A 332 -15.02 15.61 -13.75
C PHE A 332 -15.25 14.61 -12.60
N LYS A 333 -14.88 13.34 -12.81
CA LYS A 333 -14.99 12.24 -11.84
C LYS A 333 -13.66 11.53 -11.64
N SER A 334 -13.40 11.11 -10.40
CA SER A 334 -12.20 10.34 -10.04
C SER A 334 -12.46 8.85 -10.20
N VAL A 335 -11.70 8.18 -11.05
CA VAL A 335 -11.88 6.75 -11.40
C VAL A 335 -10.55 5.97 -11.30
N THR A 336 -10.61 4.64 -11.36
CA THR A 336 -9.40 3.83 -11.57
C THR A 336 -8.96 3.87 -13.03
N VAL A 337 -7.71 3.50 -13.34
CA VAL A 337 -7.23 3.42 -14.73
C VAL A 337 -8.04 2.39 -15.53
N GLY A 338 -8.39 1.25 -14.93
CA GLY A 338 -9.25 0.24 -15.54
C GLY A 338 -10.62 0.80 -15.95
N ASP A 339 -11.31 1.50 -15.04
CA ASP A 339 -12.58 2.17 -15.33
C ASP A 339 -12.44 3.22 -16.44
N CYS A 340 -11.39 4.05 -16.36
CA CYS A 340 -11.07 5.10 -17.34
C CYS A 340 -10.84 4.56 -18.76
N LEU A 341 -10.40 3.30 -18.87
CA LEU A 341 -10.20 2.58 -20.13
C LEU A 341 -11.38 1.68 -20.51
N GLY A 342 -12.44 1.63 -19.69
CA GLY A 342 -13.63 0.80 -19.90
C GLY A 342 -13.36 -0.70 -19.74
N ASP A 343 -12.32 -1.08 -18.98
CA ASP A 343 -11.96 -2.48 -18.73
C ASP A 343 -12.67 -3.01 -17.47
N PRO A 344 -13.45 -4.10 -17.56
CA PRO A 344 -14.10 -4.71 -16.40
C PRO A 344 -13.10 -5.11 -15.31
N SER A 345 -13.47 -4.87 -14.05
CA SER A 345 -12.56 -5.03 -12.91
C SER A 345 -12.05 -6.46 -12.65
N GLU A 346 -12.70 -7.46 -13.25
CA GLU A 346 -12.25 -8.85 -13.33
C GLU A 346 -10.95 -9.03 -14.13
N ASN A 347 -10.63 -8.11 -15.05
CA ASN A 347 -9.46 -8.18 -15.93
C ASN A 347 -8.21 -7.50 -15.33
N TRP A 348 -8.37 -6.64 -14.33
CA TRP A 348 -7.30 -5.82 -13.74
C TRP A 348 -6.23 -6.64 -12.99
N TYR A 349 -6.57 -7.90 -12.65
CA TYR A 349 -5.70 -8.80 -11.89
C TYR A 349 -5.74 -10.21 -12.47
N ARG A 350 -4.69 -10.98 -12.16
CA ARG A 350 -4.58 -12.38 -12.50
C ARG A 350 -4.38 -13.22 -11.25
N SER A 351 -5.03 -14.38 -11.22
CA SER A 351 -4.95 -15.29 -10.09
C SER A 351 -3.55 -15.85 -9.90
N GLY A 352 -3.08 -15.86 -8.65
CA GLY A 352 -1.84 -16.54 -8.26
C GLY A 352 -1.93 -18.06 -8.25
N ASN A 353 -3.14 -18.62 -8.42
CA ASN A 353 -3.41 -20.04 -8.58
C ASN A 353 -4.29 -20.23 -9.82
N PRO A 354 -3.85 -20.95 -10.86
CA PRO A 354 -4.62 -21.15 -12.10
C PRO A 354 -6.04 -21.71 -11.92
N ASN A 355 -6.36 -22.28 -10.76
CA ASN A 355 -7.68 -22.86 -10.45
C ASN A 355 -8.54 -22.01 -9.49
N ALA A 356 -8.06 -20.84 -9.05
CA ALA A 356 -8.81 -19.94 -8.17
C ALA A 356 -9.31 -18.72 -8.95
N PRO A 357 -10.60 -18.32 -8.83
CA PRO A 357 -11.08 -17.09 -9.42
C PRO A 357 -10.42 -15.87 -8.76
N VAL A 358 -10.22 -14.82 -9.54
CA VAL A 358 -9.87 -13.48 -9.05
C VAL A 358 -11.14 -12.86 -8.45
N PRO A 359 -11.11 -12.27 -7.24
CA PRO A 359 -12.24 -11.49 -6.74
C PRO A 359 -12.44 -10.24 -7.58
N THR A 360 -13.70 -9.92 -7.91
CA THR A 360 -14.04 -8.66 -8.58
C THR A 360 -13.84 -7.50 -7.58
N PRO A 361 -13.01 -6.47 -7.87
CA PRO A 361 -12.78 -5.31 -7.00
C PRO A 361 -14.04 -4.54 -6.58
N SER A 362 -15.14 -4.67 -7.31
CA SER A 362 -16.44 -4.11 -6.92
C SER A 362 -17.05 -4.79 -5.69
N GLN A 363 -16.53 -5.95 -5.26
CA GLN A 363 -16.98 -6.68 -4.08
C GLN A 363 -16.12 -6.32 -2.87
N GLN A 364 -16.76 -5.82 -1.82
CA GLN A 364 -16.09 -5.55 -0.55
C GLN A 364 -15.56 -6.86 0.07
N VAL A 365 -14.31 -6.88 0.53
CA VAL A 365 -13.79 -8.04 1.28
C VAL A 365 -14.48 -8.09 2.64
N SER A 366 -15.05 -9.24 2.99
CA SER A 366 -15.83 -9.45 4.20
C SER A 366 -15.05 -9.15 5.48
N ASP A 367 -15.51 -8.14 6.22
CA ASP A 367 -14.99 -7.67 7.50
C ASP A 367 -15.82 -8.16 8.71
N ASP A 368 -17.07 -8.56 8.50
CA ASP A 368 -17.97 -9.14 9.51
C ASP A 368 -18.15 -10.67 9.40
N GLY A 369 -17.58 -11.29 8.37
CA GLY A 369 -17.70 -12.71 8.07
C GLY A 369 -18.94 -13.10 7.25
N SER A 370 -19.71 -12.14 6.74
CA SER A 370 -20.81 -12.35 5.80
C SER A 370 -20.38 -12.17 4.33
N CYS A 371 -21.11 -12.78 3.40
CA CYS A 371 -20.84 -12.67 1.97
C CYS A 371 -22.12 -12.75 1.13
N ASN A 372 -22.07 -12.08 -0.02
CA ASN A 372 -23.18 -11.94 -0.97
C ASN A 372 -22.63 -11.50 -2.34
N ALA A 373 -23.50 -11.10 -3.28
CA ALA A 373 -23.08 -10.66 -4.62
C ALA A 373 -22.12 -9.45 -4.62
N ASP A 374 -22.19 -8.60 -3.60
CA ASP A 374 -21.43 -7.35 -3.44
C ASP A 374 -20.37 -7.46 -2.32
N THR A 375 -20.23 -8.63 -1.68
CA THR A 375 -19.31 -8.87 -0.55
C THR A 375 -18.64 -10.23 -0.66
N THR A 376 -17.32 -10.26 -0.83
CA THR A 376 -16.53 -11.46 -1.11
C THR A 376 -15.77 -11.96 0.13
N CYS A 377 -15.67 -13.28 0.26
CA CYS A 377 -14.84 -13.93 1.27
C CYS A 377 -13.36 -14.02 0.85
N LEU A 378 -13.05 -13.80 -0.43
CA LEU A 378 -11.69 -13.89 -0.95
C LEU A 378 -10.81 -12.82 -0.29
N GLY A 379 -9.79 -13.25 0.46
CA GLY A 379 -8.93 -12.38 1.28
C GLY A 379 -9.43 -12.12 2.71
N SER A 380 -10.62 -12.61 3.07
CA SER A 380 -11.21 -12.38 4.40
C SER A 380 -10.53 -13.20 5.50
N ILE A 381 -10.34 -12.59 6.68
CA ILE A 381 -9.79 -13.25 7.89
C ILE A 381 -10.64 -14.44 8.37
N TYR A 382 -11.92 -14.47 7.99
CA TYR A 382 -12.84 -15.57 8.33
C TYR A 382 -12.63 -16.79 7.44
N GLY A 383 -12.04 -16.61 6.24
CA GLY A 383 -11.70 -17.67 5.29
C GLY A 383 -12.29 -17.45 3.90
N ASN A 384 -11.63 -17.98 2.88
CA ASN A 384 -11.85 -17.63 1.47
C ASN A 384 -13.15 -18.14 0.83
N CYS A 385 -13.92 -19.01 1.49
CA CYS A 385 -15.08 -19.67 0.91
C CYS A 385 -16.39 -19.02 1.39
N CYS A 386 -17.22 -18.54 0.45
CA CYS A 386 -18.56 -18.07 0.75
C CYS A 386 -19.55 -19.24 0.77
N SER A 387 -20.03 -19.62 1.94
CA SER A 387 -21.02 -20.69 2.11
C SER A 387 -22.36 -20.38 1.45
N ILE A 388 -23.19 -21.41 1.24
CA ILE A 388 -24.58 -21.26 0.77
C ILE A 388 -25.41 -20.30 1.63
N ASN A 389 -25.05 -20.13 2.90
CA ASN A 389 -25.74 -19.30 3.87
C ASN A 389 -25.24 -17.84 3.91
N GLY A 390 -24.31 -17.45 3.04
CA GLY A 390 -23.78 -16.09 3.00
C GLY A 390 -22.80 -15.79 4.14
N PHE A 391 -21.97 -16.77 4.53
CA PHE A 391 -20.90 -16.61 5.52
C PHE A 391 -19.56 -17.12 5.00
N CYS A 392 -18.48 -16.49 5.46
CA CYS A 392 -17.09 -16.79 5.12
C CYS A 392 -16.47 -17.87 6.03
N GLY A 393 -15.60 -18.68 5.45
CA GLY A 393 -14.94 -19.79 6.14
C GLY A 393 -13.92 -20.52 5.28
N SER A 394 -13.15 -21.42 5.90
CA SER A 394 -12.09 -22.21 5.24
C SER A 394 -12.29 -23.73 5.31
N THR A 395 -13.45 -24.20 5.77
CA THR A 395 -13.75 -25.65 5.91
C THR A 395 -14.78 -26.12 4.89
N ASP A 396 -14.92 -27.44 4.71
CA ASP A 396 -15.89 -28.05 3.77
C ASP A 396 -17.34 -27.56 3.96
N ALA A 397 -17.72 -27.10 5.17
CA ALA A 397 -19.03 -26.52 5.43
C ALA A 397 -19.27 -25.19 4.69
N TYR A 398 -18.19 -24.50 4.32
CA TYR A 398 -18.20 -23.23 3.59
C TYR A 398 -17.76 -23.41 2.13
N CYS A 399 -16.74 -24.22 1.89
CA CYS A 399 -16.15 -24.46 0.57
C CYS A 399 -16.88 -25.53 -0.26
N GLY A 400 -17.74 -26.34 0.36
CA GLY A 400 -18.41 -27.48 -0.28
C GLY A 400 -19.70 -27.14 -1.02
N THR A 401 -20.64 -28.09 -1.02
CA THR A 401 -21.90 -27.99 -1.78
C THR A 401 -22.69 -26.72 -1.46
N GLY A 402 -22.90 -25.89 -2.48
CA GLY A 402 -23.66 -24.63 -2.37
C GLY A 402 -22.80 -23.41 -2.04
N CYS A 403 -21.48 -23.55 -1.92
CA CYS A 403 -20.56 -22.43 -1.92
C CYS A 403 -20.83 -21.50 -3.13
N GLN A 404 -20.75 -20.18 -2.91
CA GLN A 404 -21.04 -19.15 -3.92
C GLN A 404 -19.74 -18.76 -4.66
N PRO A 405 -19.52 -19.23 -5.91
CA PRO A 405 -18.25 -19.06 -6.61
C PRO A 405 -17.98 -17.62 -7.06
N GLY A 406 -19.01 -16.78 -7.11
CA GLY A 406 -18.87 -15.35 -7.35
C GLY A 406 -18.38 -14.56 -6.13
N SER A 407 -18.32 -15.18 -4.94
CA SER A 407 -18.00 -14.49 -3.68
C SER A 407 -17.01 -15.30 -2.82
N GLY A 408 -16.39 -16.35 -3.34
CA GLY A 408 -15.50 -17.22 -2.59
C GLY A 408 -14.94 -18.42 -3.36
N THR A 409 -13.86 -19.02 -2.86
CA THR A 409 -13.26 -20.24 -3.46
C THR A 409 -14.11 -21.47 -3.17
N CYS A 410 -14.68 -22.10 -4.20
CA CYS A 410 -15.56 -23.27 -4.04
C CYS A 410 -14.92 -24.58 -4.50
N SER A 411 -14.81 -25.52 -3.56
CA SER A 411 -14.32 -26.87 -3.78
C SER A 411 -15.39 -27.75 -4.43
N GLY A 412 -15.41 -27.80 -5.77
CA GLY A 412 -16.17 -28.83 -6.51
C GLY A 412 -17.02 -28.38 -7.69
N SER A 413 -16.81 -27.19 -8.27
CA SER A 413 -17.51 -26.79 -9.50
C SER A 413 -16.94 -27.48 -10.74
N SER A 414 -17.22 -28.79 -10.86
CA SER A 414 -17.04 -29.54 -12.11
C SER A 414 -18.39 -29.70 -12.80
N THR A 415 -18.48 -29.24 -14.05
CA THR A 415 -19.72 -29.23 -14.83
C THR A 415 -20.25 -30.63 -15.09
N THR A 416 -21.58 -30.75 -15.00
CA THR A 416 -22.37 -32.00 -15.00
C THR A 416 -22.07 -32.97 -16.14
N SER A 417 -21.92 -34.25 -15.82
CA SER A 417 -22.27 -35.38 -16.72
C SER A 417 -22.64 -36.64 -15.92
N THR A 418 -23.65 -37.37 -16.42
CA THR A 418 -24.41 -38.37 -15.65
C THR A 418 -23.88 -39.80 -15.80
N SER A 419 -23.70 -40.54 -14.70
CA SER A 419 -23.84 -42.01 -14.69
C SER A 419 -24.03 -42.59 -13.27
N THR A 420 -24.92 -43.58 -13.17
CA THR A 420 -25.08 -44.53 -12.06
C THR A 420 -23.82 -45.40 -11.86
N THR A 421 -23.52 -46.09 -10.74
CA THR A 421 -24.39 -46.77 -9.74
C THR A 421 -23.65 -47.20 -8.45
N LYS A 422 -24.34 -47.18 -7.29
CA LYS A 422 -24.32 -48.15 -6.14
C LYS A 422 -23.07 -48.48 -5.29
N THR A 423 -23.27 -48.30 -3.96
CA THR A 423 -22.93 -49.23 -2.83
C THR A 423 -21.48 -49.14 -2.27
N SER A 424 -21.19 -49.18 -0.95
CA SER A 424 -22.00 -49.34 0.30
C SER A 424 -21.45 -48.61 1.55
N THR A 425 -22.39 -48.18 2.41
CA THR A 425 -22.43 -48.20 3.89
C THR A 425 -21.15 -48.40 4.74
N SER A 426 -20.89 -47.44 5.64
CA SER A 426 -20.51 -47.74 7.04
C SER A 426 -21.08 -46.67 7.98
N THR A 427 -21.87 -47.09 8.96
CA THR A 427 -22.55 -46.19 9.92
C THR A 427 -21.76 -46.01 11.20
N THR A 428 -21.67 -44.79 11.71
CA THR A 428 -21.54 -44.56 13.15
C THR A 428 -22.45 -43.40 13.57
N LYS A 429 -23.47 -43.71 14.37
CA LYS A 429 -24.35 -42.70 14.98
C LYS A 429 -23.68 -42.19 16.26
N THR A 430 -23.65 -40.88 16.46
CA THR A 430 -23.73 -40.31 17.82
C THR A 430 -24.59 -39.06 17.78
N SER A 431 -25.32 -38.83 18.86
CA SER A 431 -26.52 -37.99 18.95
C SER A 431 -26.26 -36.48 18.90
N THR A 432 -27.19 -35.80 18.25
CA THR A 432 -27.48 -34.36 18.40
C THR A 432 -27.62 -33.92 19.86
N SER A 433 -27.02 -32.78 20.18
CA SER A 433 -27.56 -31.82 21.15
C SER A 433 -27.63 -30.45 20.49
N ALA A 434 -28.80 -30.09 19.96
CA ALA A 434 -29.06 -28.72 19.54
C ALA A 434 -29.23 -27.86 20.80
N GLN A 435 -28.62 -26.67 20.84
CA GLN A 435 -28.95 -25.67 21.85
C GLN A 435 -29.12 -24.28 21.20
N SER A 436 -30.16 -23.59 21.65
CA SER A 436 -30.76 -22.43 20.99
C SER A 436 -30.01 -21.12 21.21
N THR A 437 -29.97 -20.30 20.16
CA THR A 437 -29.68 -18.87 20.23
C THR A 437 -30.69 -18.11 21.10
N SER A 438 -30.22 -17.21 21.95
CA SER A 438 -31.02 -16.10 22.49
C SER A 438 -30.39 -14.77 22.08
N THR A 439 -31.20 -13.84 21.57
CA THR A 439 -30.81 -12.45 21.29
C THR A 439 -30.64 -11.68 22.59
N GLN A 440 -29.43 -11.73 23.15
CA GLN A 440 -29.04 -10.94 24.33
C GLN A 440 -28.77 -9.50 23.94
N LYS A 441 -29.11 -8.54 24.82
CA LYS A 441 -28.85 -7.11 24.57
C LYS A 441 -27.42 -6.76 24.96
N VAL A 442 -26.76 -5.88 24.21
CA VAL A 442 -25.42 -5.39 24.58
C VAL A 442 -25.50 -4.51 25.83
N SER A 443 -24.56 -4.70 26.76
CA SER A 443 -24.48 -3.95 28.01
C SER A 443 -24.17 -2.47 27.79
N THR A 444 -25.01 -1.60 28.36
CA THR A 444 -24.85 -0.13 28.32
C THR A 444 -24.45 0.49 29.66
N ASP A 445 -24.40 -0.31 30.74
CA ASP A 445 -24.07 0.13 32.11
C ASP A 445 -22.90 -0.64 32.74
N GLY A 446 -22.29 -1.57 31.99
CA GLY A 446 -21.19 -2.40 32.42
C GLY A 446 -21.61 -3.66 33.19
N SER A 447 -22.92 -3.95 33.33
CA SER A 447 -23.42 -5.20 33.90
C SER A 447 -23.66 -6.29 32.84
N CYS A 448 -23.60 -7.56 33.22
CA CYS A 448 -23.85 -8.70 32.33
C CYS A 448 -24.56 -9.86 33.05
N SER A 449 -25.34 -10.62 32.28
CA SER A 449 -26.13 -11.77 32.74
C SER A 449 -26.56 -12.64 31.56
N SER A 450 -27.27 -13.74 31.79
CA SER A 450 -27.80 -14.62 30.72
C SER A 450 -28.81 -13.97 29.75
N SER A 451 -29.12 -12.68 29.91
CA SER A 451 -29.91 -11.88 28.96
C SER A 451 -29.19 -10.61 28.45
N ILE A 452 -27.99 -10.29 28.97
CA ILE A 452 -27.23 -9.07 28.67
C ILE A 452 -25.75 -9.43 28.43
N THR A 453 -25.28 -9.20 27.21
CA THR A 453 -23.92 -9.54 26.76
C THR A 453 -22.95 -8.35 26.82
N CYS A 454 -21.70 -8.63 27.12
CA CYS A 454 -20.58 -7.70 27.04
C CYS A 454 -20.02 -7.56 25.62
N ILE A 455 -20.34 -8.48 24.70
CA ILE A 455 -19.82 -8.47 23.33
C ILE A 455 -20.32 -7.20 22.61
N GLY A 456 -19.39 -6.33 22.20
CA GLY A 456 -19.68 -5.03 21.61
C GLY A 456 -19.89 -3.89 22.63
N SER A 457 -19.67 -4.12 23.93
CA SER A 457 -19.82 -3.09 24.97
C SER A 457 -18.55 -2.25 25.13
N SER A 458 -18.71 -0.95 25.39
CA SER A 458 -17.60 -0.01 25.65
C SER A 458 -16.80 -0.32 26.91
N TYR A 459 -17.32 -1.18 27.78
CA TYR A 459 -16.63 -1.62 29.01
C TYR A 459 -15.68 -2.80 28.76
N GLY A 460 -15.81 -3.49 27.61
CA GLY A 460 -15.02 -4.66 27.24
C GLY A 460 -15.88 -5.90 27.00
N ASN A 461 -15.33 -6.88 26.26
CA ASN A 461 -16.09 -8.00 25.68
C ASN A 461 -16.28 -9.22 26.61
N CYS A 462 -15.69 -9.22 27.81
CA CYS A 462 -15.71 -10.36 28.72
C CYS A 462 -16.65 -10.14 29.91
N CYS A 463 -17.47 -11.13 30.25
CA CYS A 463 -18.36 -11.07 31.41
C CYS A 463 -17.74 -11.84 32.59
N SER A 464 -17.39 -11.15 33.67
CA SER A 464 -16.83 -11.75 34.89
C SER A 464 -17.87 -12.56 35.68
N GLN A 465 -17.40 -13.49 36.54
CA GLN A 465 -18.23 -14.22 37.53
C GLN A 465 -19.03 -13.31 38.48
N HIS A 466 -18.72 -12.02 38.52
CA HIS A 466 -19.38 -11.02 39.35
C HIS A 466 -20.48 -10.24 38.60
N GLY A 467 -20.74 -10.56 37.33
CA GLY A 467 -21.79 -9.93 36.52
C GLY A 467 -21.40 -8.55 35.96
N TYR A 468 -20.11 -8.32 35.73
CA TYR A 468 -19.58 -7.08 35.14
C TYR A 468 -18.75 -7.33 33.87
N CYS A 469 -18.83 -6.38 32.93
CA CYS A 469 -18.06 -6.36 31.69
C CYS A 469 -16.66 -5.78 31.86
N GLY A 470 -15.69 -6.33 31.14
CA GLY A 470 -14.30 -5.87 31.12
C GLY A 470 -13.47 -6.49 29.99
N SER A 471 -12.22 -6.04 29.85
CA SER A 471 -11.25 -6.56 28.86
C SER A 471 -9.97 -7.12 29.48
N THR A 472 -9.82 -7.11 30.81
CA THR A 472 -8.62 -7.64 31.49
C THR A 472 -8.83 -9.09 31.92
N THR A 473 -7.74 -9.76 32.31
CA THR A 473 -7.74 -11.16 32.79
C THR A 473 -8.72 -11.42 33.93
N ASP A 474 -9.02 -10.42 34.76
CA ASP A 474 -9.99 -10.54 35.87
C ASP A 474 -11.44 -10.71 35.39
N TYR A 475 -11.71 -10.35 34.12
CA TYR A 475 -13.03 -10.46 33.47
C TYR A 475 -13.04 -11.58 32.43
N CYS A 476 -11.93 -11.79 31.71
CA CYS A 476 -11.81 -12.77 30.62
C CYS A 476 -11.28 -14.14 31.06
N GLY A 477 -10.78 -14.26 32.29
CA GLY A 477 -10.10 -15.45 32.82
C GLY A 477 -11.01 -16.41 33.56
N THR A 478 -10.52 -16.99 34.66
CA THR A 478 -11.24 -17.98 35.46
C THR A 478 -12.53 -17.39 36.04
N GLY A 479 -13.66 -18.03 35.75
CA GLY A 479 -14.98 -17.54 36.15
C GLY A 479 -15.65 -16.62 35.14
N CYS A 480 -15.05 -16.37 33.97
CA CYS A 480 -15.76 -15.69 32.88
C CYS A 480 -16.99 -16.50 32.43
N GLU A 481 -18.12 -15.82 32.20
CA GLU A 481 -19.41 -16.39 31.80
C GLU A 481 -19.57 -16.41 30.26
N PRO A 482 -19.38 -17.57 29.59
CA PRO A 482 -19.27 -17.64 28.13
C PRO A 482 -20.60 -17.41 27.39
N ILE A 483 -21.72 -17.37 28.12
CA ILE A 483 -23.02 -17.00 27.57
C ILE A 483 -23.09 -15.48 27.34
N ALA A 484 -22.39 -14.68 28.16
CA ALA A 484 -22.50 -13.24 28.20
C ALA A 484 -21.20 -12.49 27.85
N GLY A 485 -20.13 -13.19 27.48
CA GLY A 485 -18.87 -12.57 27.05
C GLY A 485 -17.85 -13.55 26.48
N ILE A 486 -16.74 -13.03 25.96
CA ILE A 486 -15.67 -13.82 25.35
C ILE A 486 -14.70 -14.30 26.44
N CYS A 487 -14.70 -15.60 26.73
CA CYS A 487 -13.87 -16.19 27.78
C CYS A 487 -12.63 -16.87 27.21
N SER A 488 -11.46 -16.54 27.77
CA SER A 488 -10.18 -17.10 27.32
C SER A 488 -9.94 -18.47 27.94
N ALA A 489 -9.96 -19.52 27.11
CA ALA A 489 -9.58 -20.86 27.53
C ALA A 489 -8.06 -20.92 27.82
N SER A 490 -7.70 -21.13 29.09
CA SER A 490 -6.31 -21.10 29.56
C SER A 490 -5.46 -22.23 28.97
N THR A 491 -4.44 -21.87 28.18
CA THR A 491 -3.25 -22.71 27.99
C THR A 491 -2.06 -22.11 28.74
N THR A 492 -1.65 -22.81 29.80
CA THR A 492 -0.61 -22.35 30.73
C THR A 492 0.78 -22.40 30.07
N SER A 493 1.47 -21.26 30.00
CA SER A 493 2.93 -21.25 29.90
C SER A 493 3.52 -20.08 30.71
N THR A 494 4.44 -20.41 31.60
CA THR A 494 4.97 -19.52 32.63
C THR A 494 6.24 -18.83 32.16
N LYS A 495 6.23 -17.50 32.04
CA LYS A 495 7.45 -16.70 32.15
C LYS A 495 7.31 -15.57 33.18
N LYS A 496 8.25 -15.63 34.11
CA LYS A 496 8.43 -14.82 35.32
C LYS A 496 8.78 -13.37 34.96
N SER A 497 7.83 -12.46 35.09
CA SER A 497 8.13 -11.01 35.13
C SER A 497 8.40 -10.57 36.56
N THR A 498 9.44 -9.75 36.72
CA THR A 498 9.93 -9.33 38.04
C THR A 498 9.16 -8.11 38.50
N SER A 499 8.56 -8.17 39.69
CA SER A 499 7.81 -7.04 40.26
C SER A 499 8.72 -5.84 40.51
N THR A 500 8.26 -4.64 40.16
CA THR A 500 8.77 -3.38 40.73
C THR A 500 7.59 -2.46 41.02
N THR A 501 7.55 -1.98 42.25
CA THR A 501 6.41 -1.32 42.88
C THR A 501 6.03 0.01 42.21
N ILE A 502 4.77 0.15 41.82
CA ILE A 502 4.20 1.44 41.43
C ILE A 502 3.92 2.24 42.71
N THR A 503 4.70 3.30 42.95
CA THR A 503 4.39 4.28 43.99
C THR A 503 3.67 5.44 43.33
N SER A 504 2.42 5.69 43.73
CA SER A 504 1.66 6.85 43.26
C SER A 504 2.24 8.15 43.82
N THR A 505 2.35 9.19 43.00
CA THR A 505 2.61 10.56 43.47
C THR A 505 1.94 11.56 42.54
N ALA A 506 1.44 12.66 43.10
CA ALA A 506 0.40 13.46 42.49
C ALA A 506 0.89 14.52 41.50
N VAL A 507 0.01 14.81 40.54
CA VAL A 507 -0.21 16.07 39.80
C VAL A 507 0.77 17.21 40.08
N ALA A 508 1.52 17.60 39.04
CA ALA A 508 2.08 18.94 38.90
C ALA A 508 1.29 19.70 37.82
N THR A 509 0.62 20.79 38.19
CA THR A 509 -0.02 21.72 37.25
C THR A 509 1.05 22.55 36.53
N SER A 510 1.13 22.41 35.21
CA SER A 510 2.06 23.21 34.39
C SER A 510 1.53 24.64 34.18
N THR A 511 2.40 25.63 34.30
CA THR A 511 2.10 27.06 34.09
C THR A 511 2.31 27.50 32.63
N LEU A 512 2.24 26.55 31.69
CA LEU A 512 2.56 26.75 30.28
C LEU A 512 1.30 27.06 29.48
N LYS A 513 1.44 27.86 28.41
CA LYS A 513 0.33 28.15 27.49
C LYS A 513 -0.04 26.88 26.73
N VAL A 514 -1.33 26.55 26.66
CA VAL A 514 -1.81 25.41 25.88
C VAL A 514 -1.65 25.71 24.38
N SER A 515 -1.08 24.76 23.65
CA SER A 515 -0.83 24.87 22.21
C SER A 515 -2.13 25.04 21.42
N THR A 516 -2.16 26.06 20.56
CA THR A 516 -3.29 26.38 19.67
C THR A 516 -3.04 26.03 18.21
N ASP A 517 -1.78 25.83 17.81
CA ASP A 517 -1.35 25.52 16.44
C ASP A 517 -0.77 24.11 16.27
N GLY A 518 -0.76 23.32 17.35
CA GLY A 518 -0.21 21.96 17.36
C GLY A 518 1.29 21.89 17.65
N SER A 519 1.99 23.02 17.76
CA SER A 519 3.41 23.06 18.13
C SER A 519 3.61 23.00 19.66
N CYS A 520 4.70 22.38 20.12
CA CYS A 520 5.00 22.24 21.55
C CYS A 520 6.50 22.14 21.84
N GLY A 521 6.88 22.46 23.08
CA GLY A 521 8.28 22.47 23.48
C GLY A 521 9.11 23.57 22.82
N GLY A 522 10.43 23.44 22.90
CA GLY A 522 11.38 24.40 22.32
C GLY A 522 11.20 25.85 22.81
N THR A 523 11.43 26.81 21.91
CA THR A 523 11.47 28.25 22.18
C THR A 523 10.10 28.83 22.58
N ASN A 524 9.01 28.21 22.12
CA ASN A 524 7.64 28.71 22.28
C ASN A 524 7.09 28.48 23.71
N LYS A 525 7.62 27.47 24.42
CA LYS A 525 7.20 27.07 25.78
C LYS A 525 5.70 26.74 25.91
N GLU A 526 5.11 26.16 24.88
CA GLU A 526 3.70 25.74 24.87
C GLU A 526 3.54 24.24 25.19
N THR A 527 2.43 23.89 25.83
CA THR A 527 2.10 22.52 26.28
C THR A 527 0.94 21.92 25.50
N CYS A 528 1.01 20.63 25.24
CA CYS A 528 -0.06 19.84 24.63
C CYS A 528 -1.15 19.45 25.63
N GLN A 529 -0.88 19.54 26.93
CA GLN A 529 -1.83 19.12 27.96
C GLN A 529 -3.10 19.99 27.92
N GLY A 530 -4.21 19.41 27.45
CA GLY A 530 -5.48 20.11 27.20
C GLY A 530 -5.65 20.71 25.78
N SER A 531 -4.73 20.42 24.85
CA SER A 531 -4.83 20.87 23.44
C SER A 531 -5.75 19.95 22.63
N SER A 532 -6.38 20.50 21.58
CA SER A 532 -7.27 19.77 20.66
C SER A 532 -6.55 18.72 19.80
N TYR A 533 -5.24 18.87 19.60
CA TYR A 533 -4.43 17.93 18.82
C TYR A 533 -4.00 16.70 19.63
N GLY A 534 -4.10 16.76 20.96
CA GLY A 534 -3.73 15.68 21.87
C GLY A 534 -2.83 16.13 23.01
N ASN A 535 -2.65 15.26 24.02
CA ASN A 535 -2.01 15.62 25.29
C ASN A 535 -0.48 15.40 25.34
N CYS A 536 0.10 14.75 24.33
CA CYS A 536 1.49 14.33 24.31
C CYS A 536 2.31 15.22 23.37
N CYS A 537 3.51 15.63 23.79
CA CYS A 537 4.42 16.43 22.98
C CYS A 537 5.54 15.56 22.43
N SER A 538 5.57 15.34 21.11
CA SER A 538 6.54 14.46 20.46
C SER A 538 7.98 15.00 20.54
N THR A 539 8.96 14.14 20.22
CA THR A 539 10.37 14.55 20.16
C THR A 539 10.64 15.64 19.11
N HIS A 540 9.78 15.73 18.09
CA HIS A 540 9.82 16.74 17.02
C HIS A 540 9.10 18.05 17.35
N GLY A 541 8.47 18.16 18.53
CA GLY A 541 7.81 19.39 18.97
C GLY A 541 6.39 19.58 18.45
N TYR A 542 5.63 18.49 18.30
CA TYR A 542 4.22 18.53 17.90
C TYR A 542 3.31 17.80 18.88
N CYS A 543 2.06 18.25 19.00
CA CYS A 543 1.04 17.66 19.86
C CYS A 543 0.30 16.50 19.19
N GLY A 544 0.08 15.42 19.95
CA GLY A 544 -0.68 14.26 19.50
C GLY A 544 -1.15 13.38 20.66
N SER A 545 -1.83 12.27 20.33
CA SER A 545 -2.37 11.31 21.33
C SER A 545 -1.94 9.85 21.10
N THR A 546 -1.20 9.55 20.03
CA THR A 546 -0.76 8.17 19.71
C THR A 546 0.63 7.89 20.30
N THR A 547 1.04 6.62 20.28
CA THR A 547 2.35 6.17 20.80
C THR A 547 3.54 6.90 20.19
N ALA A 548 3.43 7.37 18.94
CA ALA A 548 4.46 8.19 18.28
C ALA A 548 4.69 9.56 18.96
N TYR A 549 3.68 10.08 19.66
CA TYR A 549 3.73 11.35 20.40
C TYR A 549 3.94 11.15 21.90
N CYS A 550 3.38 10.08 22.48
CA CYS A 550 3.39 9.80 23.92
C CYS A 550 4.56 8.94 24.39
N GLY A 551 5.16 8.12 23.50
CA GLY A 551 6.20 7.14 23.82
C GLY A 551 7.62 7.69 23.83
N THR A 552 8.56 6.90 23.31
CA THR A 552 10.00 7.22 23.33
C THR A 552 10.30 8.57 22.69
N GLY A 553 10.95 9.47 23.44
CA GLY A 553 11.28 10.83 22.99
C GLY A 553 10.23 11.89 23.32
N CYS A 554 9.07 11.53 23.90
CA CYS A 554 8.06 12.48 24.35
C CYS A 554 8.62 13.46 25.40
N GLN A 555 8.30 14.75 25.22
CA GLN A 555 8.82 15.85 26.03
C GLN A 555 8.00 16.03 27.31
N LYS A 556 8.41 15.36 28.40
CA LYS A 556 7.75 15.34 29.72
C LYS A 556 7.48 16.71 30.38
N GLY A 557 8.08 17.79 29.89
CA GLY A 557 7.79 19.16 30.32
C GLY A 557 6.62 19.84 29.59
N PHE A 558 6.17 19.28 28.48
CA PHE A 558 5.22 19.88 27.53
C PHE A 558 4.06 18.94 27.13
N GLY A 559 3.97 17.75 27.73
CA GLY A 559 2.88 16.80 27.48
C GLY A 559 2.94 15.56 28.38
N THR A 560 1.87 14.76 28.33
CA THR A 560 1.71 13.53 29.13
C THR A 560 2.37 12.34 28.45
N CYS A 561 3.58 11.98 28.87
CA CYS A 561 4.33 10.87 28.27
C CYS A 561 4.11 9.54 29.03
N THR A 562 4.10 8.43 28.28
CA THR A 562 3.94 7.04 28.76
C THR A 562 5.26 6.30 28.84
#